data_AF-A0AAN5G9G1-F1
#
_entry.id   AF-A0AAN5G9G1-F1
#
_cell.length_a   1.000
_cell.length_b   1.000
_cell.length_c   1.000
_cell.angle_alpha   90.00
_cell.angle_beta   90.00
_cell.angle_gamma   90.00
#
_symmetry.space_group_name_H-M   'P 1'
#
loop_
_entity.id
_entity.type
_entity.pdbx_description
1 polymer ?
#
loop_
_entity_poly.entity_id
_entity_poly.type
_entity_poly.pdbx_seq_one_letter_code
_entity_poly.pdbx_strand_id
1 'polypeptide(L)'
;RQRNQIIEIMRRYALKEDGDERGAARNRFQAKHLNRGGAAGYIAKYISKNIDGYALDGQLDNDTGRPLKDTAAAVTAWASTWRIPQFKTVGLPTMGAYRELRKLPRGVSIADEFDERVEAARAAADSGDFALYISAQGGANVPRDCQTVRVARSPSDDVNEYEEEVERVVGIYAPHLGARHIHITRTTDWRIVPKVPVVEPLTLKSGIAAPR
;
A
#
# COMPACT_ATOMS: atom_id res chain seq x y z
N ARG A 1 -25.69 13.59 -17.28
CA ARG A 1 -25.94 12.44 -18.19
C ARG A 1 -25.19 11.17 -17.73
N GLN A 2 -23.87 11.18 -17.55
CA GLN A 2 -23.09 9.99 -17.13
C GLN A 2 -23.53 9.36 -15.79
N ARG A 3 -23.93 10.17 -14.79
CA ARG A 3 -24.35 9.66 -13.46
C ARG A 3 -25.45 8.60 -13.54
N ASN A 4 -26.51 8.84 -14.30
CA ASN A 4 -27.64 7.91 -14.37
C ASN A 4 -27.22 6.60 -15.03
N GLN A 5 -26.39 6.68 -16.08
CA GLN A 5 -25.84 5.52 -16.77
C GLN A 5 -24.96 4.67 -15.86
N ILE A 6 -24.12 5.29 -15.02
CA ILE A 6 -23.30 4.57 -14.02
C ILE A 6 -24.20 3.89 -12.99
N ILE A 7 -25.20 4.60 -12.44
CA ILE A 7 -26.14 4.05 -11.46
C ILE A 7 -26.87 2.83 -12.04
N GLU A 8 -27.29 2.90 -13.29
CA GLU A 8 -27.97 1.83 -14.00
C GLU A 8 -27.06 0.61 -14.20
N ILE A 9 -25.84 0.82 -14.70
CA ILE A 9 -24.85 -0.25 -14.88
C ILE A 9 -24.56 -0.94 -13.54
N MET A 10 -24.27 -0.18 -12.50
CA MET A 10 -23.95 -0.72 -11.18
C MET A 10 -25.14 -1.47 -10.57
N ARG A 11 -26.36 -0.93 -10.70
CA ARG A 11 -27.59 -1.60 -10.26
C ARG A 11 -27.83 -2.91 -10.99
N ARG A 12 -27.64 -2.93 -12.31
CA ARG A 12 -27.78 -4.14 -13.13
C ARG A 12 -26.82 -5.25 -12.67
N TYR A 13 -25.56 -4.91 -12.39
CA TYR A 13 -24.60 -5.89 -11.86
C TYR A 13 -24.92 -6.34 -10.44
N ALA A 14 -25.34 -5.41 -9.55
CA ALA A 14 -25.69 -5.74 -8.17
C ALA A 14 -26.93 -6.64 -8.04
N LEU A 15 -27.82 -6.63 -9.03
CA LEU A 15 -29.01 -7.49 -9.10
C LEU A 15 -28.82 -8.70 -10.04
N LYS A 16 -27.62 -8.91 -10.59
CA LYS A 16 -27.36 -9.98 -11.56
C LYS A 16 -27.49 -11.37 -10.94
N GLU A 17 -27.03 -11.51 -9.71
CA GLU A 17 -27.19 -12.69 -8.88
C GLU A 17 -28.39 -12.45 -7.96
N ASP A 18 -29.24 -13.46 -7.74
CA ASP A 18 -30.46 -13.46 -6.91
C ASP A 18 -31.23 -12.13 -6.84
N GLY A 19 -31.41 -11.45 -7.98
CA GLY A 19 -32.06 -10.13 -8.03
C GLY A 19 -33.53 -10.13 -7.58
N ASP A 20 -34.15 -11.30 -7.51
CA ASP A 20 -35.54 -11.51 -7.13
C ASP A 20 -35.73 -11.89 -5.65
N GLU A 21 -34.65 -12.01 -4.86
CA GLU A 21 -34.79 -12.29 -3.43
C GLU A 21 -35.57 -11.18 -2.71
N ARG A 22 -36.18 -11.54 -1.57
CA ARG A 22 -37.02 -10.59 -0.83
C ARG A 22 -36.21 -9.38 -0.35
N GLY A 23 -36.48 -8.23 -0.95
CA GLY A 23 -35.83 -6.96 -0.60
C GLY A 23 -34.60 -6.62 -1.46
N ALA A 24 -34.24 -7.43 -2.44
CA ALA A 24 -33.09 -7.23 -3.32
C ALA A 24 -33.01 -5.82 -3.91
N ALA A 25 -34.11 -5.36 -4.50
CA ALA A 25 -34.21 -4.06 -5.15
C ALA A 25 -33.94 -2.86 -4.21
N ARG A 26 -34.08 -3.05 -2.89
CA ARG A 26 -33.80 -2.01 -1.88
C ARG A 26 -32.41 -2.15 -1.27
N ASN A 27 -31.95 -3.37 -1.04
CA ASN A 27 -30.78 -3.64 -0.19
C ASN A 27 -29.51 -3.98 -0.98
N ARG A 28 -29.60 -4.57 -2.18
CA ARG A 28 -28.41 -4.95 -2.96
C ARG A 28 -27.69 -3.76 -3.57
N PHE A 29 -28.38 -2.63 -3.79
CA PHE A 29 -27.75 -1.43 -4.34
C PHE A 29 -28.42 -0.14 -3.89
N GLN A 30 -27.63 0.73 -3.24
CA GLN A 30 -28.04 2.08 -2.86
C GLN A 30 -27.05 3.10 -3.41
N ALA A 31 -27.51 4.00 -4.27
CA ALA A 31 -26.73 5.14 -4.74
C ALA A 31 -27.09 6.39 -3.92
N LYS A 32 -26.12 6.94 -3.17
CA LYS A 32 -26.28 8.20 -2.44
C LYS A 32 -25.49 9.31 -3.11
N HIS A 33 -26.13 10.46 -3.31
CA HIS A 33 -25.43 11.65 -3.79
C HIS A 33 -24.59 12.24 -2.66
N LEU A 34 -23.34 12.57 -2.95
CA LEU A 34 -22.45 13.18 -1.96
C LEU A 34 -22.52 14.70 -2.09
N ASN A 35 -23.10 15.38 -1.09
CA ASN A 35 -23.35 16.82 -1.15
C ASN A 35 -22.22 17.68 -0.54
N ARG A 36 -21.26 17.08 0.19
CA ARG A 36 -20.13 17.77 0.86
C ARG A 36 -18.87 16.91 0.83
N GLY A 37 -17.70 17.54 0.68
CA GLY A 37 -16.37 16.90 0.76
C GLY A 37 -15.94 16.09 -0.46
N GLY A 38 -16.83 15.81 -1.42
CA GLY A 38 -16.53 15.03 -2.62
C GLY A 38 -16.08 13.59 -2.33
N ALA A 39 -15.73 12.84 -3.38
CA ALA A 39 -15.26 11.46 -3.24
C ALA A 39 -14.02 11.35 -2.34
N ALA A 40 -13.10 12.32 -2.43
CA ALA A 40 -11.90 12.38 -1.60
C ALA A 40 -12.24 12.54 -0.10
N GLY A 41 -13.11 13.47 0.27
CA GLY A 41 -13.51 13.65 1.67
C GLY A 41 -14.29 12.45 2.22
N TYR A 42 -15.08 11.77 1.37
CA TYR A 42 -15.69 10.51 1.76
C TYR A 42 -14.64 9.44 2.07
N ILE A 43 -13.70 9.19 1.15
CA ILE A 43 -12.63 8.20 1.37
C ILE A 43 -11.80 8.54 2.61
N ALA A 44 -11.40 9.81 2.76
CA ALA A 44 -10.64 10.29 3.91
C ALA A 44 -11.37 10.00 5.23
N LYS A 45 -12.70 10.23 5.28
CA LYS A 45 -13.52 9.90 6.46
C LYS A 45 -13.39 8.42 6.86
N TYR A 46 -13.44 7.48 5.91
CA TYR A 46 -13.35 6.05 6.25
C TYR A 46 -11.94 5.63 6.65
N ILE A 47 -10.92 6.21 6.02
CA ILE A 47 -9.52 5.99 6.40
C ILE A 47 -9.29 6.49 7.83
N SER A 48 -9.62 7.75 8.11
CA SER A 48 -9.41 8.36 9.43
C SER A 48 -10.12 7.60 10.55
N LYS A 49 -11.36 7.15 10.31
CA LYS A 49 -12.12 6.38 11.31
C LYS A 49 -11.44 5.07 11.73
N ASN A 50 -10.67 4.43 10.85
CA ASN A 50 -10.06 3.12 11.13
C ASN A 50 -8.61 3.20 11.61
N ILE A 51 -7.95 4.37 11.55
CA ILE A 51 -6.57 4.50 12.02
C ILE A 51 -6.53 4.46 13.55
N ASP A 52 -7.26 5.34 14.21
CA ASP A 52 -7.21 5.53 15.68
C ASP A 52 -8.60 5.82 16.28
N GLY A 53 -9.65 5.77 15.46
CA GLY A 53 -10.99 6.20 15.88
C GLY A 53 -11.09 7.71 16.13
N TYR A 54 -10.24 8.53 15.52
CA TYR A 54 -10.26 9.98 15.68
C TYR A 54 -11.65 10.56 15.40
N ALA A 55 -12.08 11.47 16.29
CA ALA A 55 -13.40 12.12 16.28
C ALA A 55 -14.61 11.15 16.42
N LEU A 56 -14.40 9.96 17.02
CA LEU A 56 -15.47 9.02 17.37
C LEU A 56 -15.70 8.91 18.88
N ASP A 57 -15.11 9.79 19.70
CA ASP A 57 -15.28 9.75 21.15
C ASP A 57 -16.76 9.91 21.54
N GLY A 58 -17.24 9.03 22.42
CA GLY A 58 -18.63 9.00 22.87
C GLY A 58 -19.63 8.44 21.86
N GLN A 59 -19.21 8.05 20.66
CA GLN A 59 -20.09 7.37 19.69
C GLN A 59 -20.09 5.86 19.90
N LEU A 60 -21.28 5.28 19.82
CA LEU A 60 -21.50 3.84 19.92
C LEU A 60 -21.76 3.25 18.52
N ASP A 61 -21.30 2.03 18.33
CA ASP A 61 -21.67 1.21 17.20
C ASP A 61 -23.15 0.82 17.30
N ASN A 62 -23.90 0.99 16.22
CA ASN A 62 -25.35 0.74 16.23
C ASN A 62 -25.69 -0.75 16.33
N ASP A 63 -24.80 -1.63 15.88
CA ASP A 63 -25.06 -3.07 15.84
C ASP A 63 -24.64 -3.75 17.16
N THR A 64 -23.53 -3.33 17.75
CA THR A 64 -22.96 -3.97 18.95
C THR A 64 -23.12 -3.15 20.23
N GLY A 65 -23.46 -1.87 20.14
CA GLY A 65 -23.52 -0.94 21.28
C GLY A 65 -22.16 -0.61 21.90
N ARG A 66 -21.05 -1.08 21.30
CA ARG A 66 -19.69 -0.82 21.82
C ARG A 66 -19.18 0.54 21.37
N PRO A 67 -18.22 1.15 22.09
CA PRO A 67 -17.57 2.36 21.62
C PRO A 67 -16.96 2.16 20.23
N LEU A 68 -17.21 3.11 19.32
CA LEU A 68 -16.67 3.03 17.95
C LEU A 68 -15.14 3.04 17.92
N LYS A 69 -14.49 3.66 18.91
CA LYS A 69 -13.04 3.70 19.06
C LYS A 69 -12.45 2.30 19.33
N ASP A 70 -13.07 1.54 20.22
CA ASP A 70 -12.67 0.16 20.53
C ASP A 70 -12.88 -0.75 19.33
N THR A 71 -13.98 -0.51 18.60
CA THR A 71 -14.29 -1.24 17.37
C THR A 71 -13.25 -0.99 16.29
N ALA A 72 -12.83 0.27 16.08
CA ALA A 72 -11.77 0.61 15.14
C ALA A 72 -10.43 -0.08 15.49
N ALA A 73 -10.04 -0.08 16.77
CA ALA A 73 -8.84 -0.77 17.23
C ALA A 73 -8.92 -2.29 16.99
N ALA A 74 -10.07 -2.91 17.29
CA ALA A 74 -10.29 -4.34 17.07
C ALA A 74 -10.23 -4.73 15.58
N VAL A 75 -10.84 -3.92 14.70
CA VAL A 75 -10.78 -4.13 13.24
C VAL A 75 -9.34 -4.04 12.74
N THR A 76 -8.58 -3.03 13.20
CA THR A 76 -7.16 -2.87 12.80
C THR A 76 -6.28 -4.00 13.32
N ALA A 77 -6.52 -4.48 14.56
CA ALA A 77 -5.83 -5.65 15.10
C ALA A 77 -6.11 -6.90 14.27
N TRP A 78 -7.38 -7.19 13.99
CA TRP A 78 -7.80 -8.32 13.15
C TRP A 78 -7.17 -8.25 11.75
N ALA A 79 -7.30 -7.12 11.06
CA ALA A 79 -6.71 -6.95 9.74
C ALA A 79 -5.18 -7.16 9.75
N SER A 80 -4.49 -6.71 10.80
CA SER A 80 -3.04 -6.92 10.95
C SER A 80 -2.69 -8.38 11.21
N THR A 81 -3.41 -9.06 12.10
CA THR A 81 -3.23 -10.50 12.40
C THR A 81 -3.33 -11.35 11.14
N TRP A 82 -4.29 -11.03 10.27
CA TRP A 82 -4.55 -11.77 9.04
C TRP A 82 -3.88 -11.18 7.79
N ARG A 83 -3.06 -10.13 7.95
CA ARG A 83 -2.34 -9.43 6.87
C ARG A 83 -3.27 -8.93 5.76
N ILE A 84 -4.47 -8.47 6.11
CA ILE A 84 -5.49 -7.97 5.19
C ILE A 84 -5.20 -6.51 4.82
N PRO A 85 -4.96 -6.17 3.53
CA PRO A 85 -4.72 -4.79 3.13
C PRO A 85 -6.03 -3.98 3.16
N GLN A 86 -6.19 -3.17 4.21
CA GLN A 86 -7.30 -2.21 4.31
C GLN A 86 -7.15 -1.09 3.27
N PHE A 87 -8.27 -0.59 2.73
CA PHE A 87 -8.31 0.51 1.76
C PHE A 87 -7.51 0.29 0.46
N LYS A 88 -7.30 -0.96 0.06
CA LYS A 88 -6.64 -1.27 -1.21
C LYS A 88 -7.53 -0.83 -2.38
N THR A 89 -7.07 0.20 -3.10
CA THR A 89 -7.74 0.68 -4.31
C THR A 89 -7.55 -0.28 -5.48
N VAL A 90 -8.59 -0.43 -6.30
CA VAL A 90 -8.55 -1.21 -7.54
C VAL A 90 -8.19 -0.29 -8.70
N GLY A 91 -7.41 -0.81 -9.65
CA GLY A 91 -7.11 -0.10 -10.90
C GLY A 91 -5.94 0.89 -10.83
N LEU A 92 -5.29 1.08 -9.68
CA LEU A 92 -4.09 1.91 -9.63
C LEU A 92 -2.82 1.10 -10.00
N PRO A 93 -1.77 1.76 -10.54
CA PRO A 93 -0.47 1.13 -10.73
C PRO A 93 0.10 0.58 -9.42
N THR A 94 1.00 -0.39 -9.52
CA THR A 94 1.51 -1.06 -8.33
C THR A 94 2.33 -0.11 -7.44
N MET A 95 2.05 -0.12 -6.13
CA MET A 95 2.85 0.61 -5.15
C MET A 95 4.27 0.05 -5.00
N GLY A 96 4.49 -1.21 -5.41
CA GLY A 96 5.83 -1.80 -5.46
C GLY A 96 6.74 -1.03 -6.40
N ALA A 97 6.32 -0.81 -7.65
CA ALA A 97 7.11 -0.06 -8.63
C ALA A 97 7.35 1.38 -8.16
N TYR A 98 6.32 2.05 -7.62
CA TYR A 98 6.44 3.39 -7.04
C TYR A 98 7.50 3.47 -5.93
N ARG A 99 7.53 2.48 -5.03
CA ARG A 99 8.53 2.41 -3.93
C ARG A 99 9.93 2.12 -4.44
N GLU A 100 10.07 1.23 -5.43
CA GLU A 100 11.38 0.89 -5.99
C GLU A 100 11.96 2.06 -6.81
N LEU A 101 11.15 2.77 -7.60
CA LEU A 101 11.58 3.99 -8.31
C LEU A 101 12.12 5.07 -7.35
N ARG A 102 11.50 5.19 -6.16
CA ARG A 102 11.93 6.15 -5.12
C ARG A 102 13.18 5.74 -4.35
N LYS A 103 13.72 4.53 -4.56
CA LYS A 103 15.04 4.13 -4.03
C LYS A 103 16.18 4.61 -4.92
N LEU A 104 15.89 4.95 -6.18
CA LEU A 104 16.89 5.41 -7.12
C LEU A 104 17.43 6.78 -6.70
N PRO A 105 18.68 7.13 -7.10
CA PRO A 105 19.26 8.42 -6.78
C PRO A 105 18.38 9.57 -7.25
N ARG A 106 18.16 10.56 -6.38
CA ARG A 106 17.35 11.74 -6.71
C ARG A 106 18.06 12.61 -7.73
N GLY A 107 17.30 13.15 -8.68
CA GLY A 107 17.83 14.05 -9.71
C GLY A 107 18.75 13.40 -10.74
N VAL A 108 18.93 12.08 -10.70
CA VAL A 108 19.66 11.33 -11.73
C VAL A 108 18.64 10.71 -12.68
N SER A 109 18.72 11.09 -13.96
CA SER A 109 17.90 10.50 -15.01
C SER A 109 18.33 9.06 -15.27
N ILE A 110 17.35 8.18 -15.50
CA ILE A 110 17.59 6.80 -15.96
C ILE A 110 17.15 6.61 -17.43
N ALA A 111 16.91 7.70 -18.17
CA ALA A 111 16.47 7.65 -19.55
C ALA A 111 17.50 6.96 -20.47
N ASP A 112 18.80 7.18 -20.23
CA ASP A 112 19.88 6.54 -21.01
C ASP A 112 19.92 5.02 -20.82
N GLU A 113 19.54 4.53 -19.63
CA GLU A 113 19.47 3.10 -19.34
C GLU A 113 18.18 2.47 -19.86
N PHE A 114 17.07 3.20 -19.80
CA PHE A 114 15.75 2.73 -20.23
C PHE A 114 15.22 3.54 -21.40
N ASP A 115 14.38 4.54 -21.11
CA ASP A 115 13.86 5.55 -22.03
C ASP A 115 13.18 6.69 -21.25
N GLU A 116 12.71 7.70 -21.97
CA GLU A 116 11.98 8.85 -21.44
C GLU A 116 10.66 8.46 -20.74
N ARG A 117 10.03 7.33 -21.10
CA ARG A 117 8.77 6.90 -20.47
C ARG A 117 9.03 6.40 -19.06
N VAL A 118 10.08 5.62 -18.89
CA VAL A 118 10.53 5.12 -17.59
C VAL A 118 11.02 6.28 -16.73
N GLU A 119 11.79 7.22 -17.30
CA GLU A 119 12.22 8.41 -16.57
C GLU A 119 11.03 9.27 -16.13
N ALA A 120 10.00 9.47 -16.95
CA ALA A 120 8.80 10.20 -16.55
C ALA A 120 8.10 9.56 -15.34
N ALA A 121 8.03 8.22 -15.29
CA ALA A 121 7.49 7.49 -14.14
C ALA A 121 8.39 7.64 -12.89
N ARG A 122 9.72 7.59 -13.05
CA ARG A 122 10.69 7.81 -11.97
C ARG A 122 10.57 9.22 -11.40
N ALA A 123 10.62 10.24 -12.26
CA ALA A 123 10.57 11.65 -11.88
C ALA A 123 9.25 11.98 -11.14
N ALA A 124 8.12 11.46 -11.63
CA ALA A 124 6.83 11.61 -10.95
C ALA A 124 6.79 10.91 -9.57
N ALA A 125 7.42 9.74 -9.46
CA ALA A 125 7.53 9.05 -8.17
C ALA A 125 8.44 9.77 -7.18
N ASP A 126 9.57 10.30 -7.64
CA ASP A 126 10.56 11.05 -6.85
C ASP A 126 9.98 12.38 -6.32
N SER A 127 9.24 13.11 -7.17
CA SER A 127 8.55 14.35 -6.77
C SER A 127 7.36 14.12 -5.83
N GLY A 128 6.85 12.88 -5.78
CA GLY A 128 5.65 12.53 -5.02
C GLY A 128 4.34 12.92 -5.73
N ASP A 129 4.39 13.34 -6.99
CA ASP A 129 3.20 13.58 -7.80
C ASP A 129 2.57 12.26 -8.25
N PHE A 130 1.70 11.74 -7.40
CA PHE A 130 1.07 10.44 -7.65
C PHE A 130 0.11 10.45 -8.84
N ALA A 131 -0.50 11.59 -9.17
CA ALA A 131 -1.39 11.70 -10.33
C ALA A 131 -0.58 11.64 -11.63
N LEU A 132 0.55 12.33 -11.67
CA LEU A 132 1.51 12.24 -12.77
C LEU A 132 2.09 10.83 -12.88
N TYR A 133 2.41 10.18 -11.75
CA TYR A 133 2.89 8.79 -11.74
C TYR A 133 1.85 7.82 -12.31
N ILE A 134 0.56 7.98 -11.96
CA ILE A 134 -0.51 7.17 -12.55
C ILE A 134 -0.55 7.34 -14.07
N SER A 135 -0.44 8.59 -14.54
CA SER A 135 -0.45 8.90 -15.97
C SER A 135 0.76 8.31 -16.68
N ALA A 136 1.96 8.44 -16.11
CA ALA A 136 3.21 7.90 -16.62
C ALA A 136 3.23 6.36 -16.66
N GLN A 137 2.47 5.69 -15.80
CA GLN A 137 2.27 4.23 -15.80
C GLN A 137 1.23 3.75 -16.81
N GLY A 138 0.64 4.64 -17.62
CA GLY A 138 -0.40 4.31 -18.60
C GLY A 138 -1.83 4.58 -18.14
N GLY A 139 -2.02 5.16 -16.95
CA GLY A 139 -3.32 5.59 -16.42
C GLY A 139 -3.98 4.58 -15.47
N ALA A 140 -5.20 4.91 -15.05
CA ALA A 140 -6.01 4.03 -14.19
C ALA A 140 -6.60 2.86 -15.00
N ASN A 141 -6.65 1.69 -14.37
CA ASN A 141 -7.15 0.42 -14.91
C ASN A 141 -6.35 -0.14 -16.09
N VAL A 142 -5.12 0.35 -16.32
CA VAL A 142 -4.22 -0.22 -17.31
C VAL A 142 -3.87 -1.68 -16.92
N PRO A 143 -3.91 -2.63 -17.88
CA PRO A 143 -3.45 -4.00 -17.63
C PRO A 143 -2.02 -4.01 -17.09
N ARG A 144 -1.71 -4.96 -16.20
CA ARG A 144 -0.39 -5.02 -15.55
C ARG A 144 0.76 -5.11 -16.54
N ASP A 145 0.59 -5.87 -17.62
CA ASP A 145 1.63 -6.07 -18.62
C ASP A 145 1.81 -4.85 -19.53
N CYS A 146 0.89 -3.88 -19.45
CA CYS A 146 0.96 -2.60 -20.16
C CYS A 146 1.42 -1.45 -19.25
N GLN A 147 1.76 -1.71 -17.98
CA GLN A 147 2.36 -0.69 -17.10
C GLN A 147 3.80 -0.42 -17.53
N THR A 148 4.18 0.86 -17.59
CA THR A 148 5.52 1.33 -18.01
C THR A 148 6.64 0.73 -17.17
N VAL A 149 6.48 0.68 -15.85
CA VAL A 149 7.48 0.15 -14.91
C VAL A 149 6.86 -0.89 -14.00
N ARG A 150 7.54 -2.03 -13.85
CA ARG A 150 7.17 -3.12 -12.94
C ARG A 150 8.31 -3.47 -12.01
N VAL A 151 7.95 -4.11 -10.90
CA VAL A 151 8.91 -4.68 -9.95
C VAL A 151 9.52 -5.94 -10.54
N ALA A 152 10.84 -6.00 -10.60
CA ALA A 152 11.60 -7.20 -10.91
C ALA A 152 11.71 -8.08 -9.66
N ARG A 153 11.51 -9.39 -9.85
CA ARG A 153 11.66 -10.41 -8.81
C ARG A 153 12.64 -11.49 -9.26
N SER A 154 13.36 -12.05 -8.31
CA SER A 154 14.24 -13.21 -8.50
C SER A 154 13.92 -14.24 -7.43
N PRO A 155 14.08 -15.55 -7.72
CA PRO A 155 14.14 -16.58 -6.69
C PRO A 155 15.20 -16.21 -5.63
N SER A 156 14.86 -16.46 -4.38
CA SER A 156 15.76 -16.42 -3.22
C SER A 156 16.40 -17.78 -3.05
N ASP A 157 17.62 -17.82 -2.53
CA ASP A 157 18.22 -19.08 -2.02
C ASP A 157 17.53 -19.58 -0.73
N ASP A 158 16.64 -18.77 -0.16
CA ASP A 158 15.82 -19.11 1.00
C ASP A 158 14.51 -19.77 0.58
N VAL A 159 14.06 -20.74 1.36
CA VAL A 159 12.70 -21.30 1.30
C VAL A 159 11.83 -20.76 2.42
N ASN A 160 10.51 -20.77 2.23
CA ASN A 160 9.56 -20.41 3.29
C ASN A 160 9.44 -21.54 4.34
N GLU A 161 8.60 -21.34 5.37
CA GLU A 161 8.34 -22.34 6.44
C GLU A 161 7.79 -23.68 5.91
N TYR A 162 7.34 -23.71 4.66
CA TYR A 162 6.79 -24.87 3.97
C TYR A 162 7.74 -25.43 2.89
N GLU A 163 9.02 -25.05 2.93
CA GLU A 163 10.07 -25.48 1.98
C GLU A 163 9.81 -25.05 0.52
N GLU A 164 8.96 -24.04 0.29
CA GLU A 164 8.70 -23.52 -1.05
C GLU A 164 9.67 -22.38 -1.40
N GLU A 165 10.03 -22.30 -2.68
CA GLU A 165 10.85 -21.19 -3.22
C GLU A 165 10.16 -19.84 -3.00
N VAL A 166 10.93 -18.85 -2.55
CA VAL A 166 10.43 -17.50 -2.31
C VAL A 166 10.99 -16.55 -3.35
N GLU A 167 10.11 -15.80 -4.02
CA GLU A 167 10.55 -14.67 -4.85
C GLU A 167 10.82 -13.42 -4.01
N ARG A 168 11.98 -12.81 -4.20
CA ARG A 168 12.34 -11.51 -3.61
C ARG A 168 12.28 -10.42 -4.67
N VAL A 169 11.86 -9.24 -4.24
CA VAL A 169 12.01 -8.02 -5.05
C VAL A 169 13.50 -7.71 -5.17
N VAL A 170 13.99 -7.50 -6.39
CA VAL A 170 15.41 -7.15 -6.65
C VAL A 170 15.58 -5.77 -7.28
N GLY A 171 14.54 -5.27 -7.95
CA GLY A 171 14.69 -4.14 -8.85
C GLY A 171 13.42 -3.68 -9.53
N ILE A 172 13.62 -2.93 -10.60
CA ILE A 172 12.59 -2.58 -11.58
C ILE A 172 12.96 -3.08 -12.97
N TYR A 173 11.96 -3.25 -13.82
CA TYR A 173 12.13 -3.43 -15.25
C TYR A 173 11.00 -2.73 -16.00
N ALA A 174 11.21 -2.53 -17.30
CA ALA A 174 10.22 -1.97 -18.22
C ALA A 174 9.72 -3.05 -19.18
N PRO A 175 8.43 -3.47 -19.12
CA PRO A 175 7.92 -4.56 -19.96
C PRO A 175 8.17 -4.37 -21.45
N HIS A 176 8.06 -3.13 -21.95
CA HIS A 176 8.28 -2.79 -23.36
C HIS A 176 9.75 -2.83 -23.80
N LEU A 177 10.70 -2.83 -22.87
CA LEU A 177 12.14 -2.99 -23.15
C LEU A 177 12.62 -4.43 -22.87
N GLY A 178 11.73 -5.30 -22.40
CA GLY A 178 12.01 -6.70 -22.11
C GLY A 178 12.25 -6.98 -20.64
N ALA A 179 11.74 -8.11 -20.16
CA ALA A 179 11.78 -8.49 -18.73
C ALA A 179 13.19 -8.77 -18.16
N ARG A 180 14.20 -8.93 -19.03
CA ARG A 180 15.59 -9.17 -18.62
C ARG A 180 16.38 -7.89 -18.36
N HIS A 181 15.89 -6.75 -18.84
CA HIS A 181 16.52 -5.44 -18.62
C HIS A 181 16.11 -4.90 -17.25
N ILE A 182 16.85 -5.33 -16.22
CA ILE A 182 16.54 -5.08 -14.81
C ILE A 182 17.54 -4.07 -14.23
N HIS A 183 17.02 -3.01 -13.61
CA HIS A 183 17.80 -2.14 -12.75
C HIS A 183 17.67 -2.61 -11.29
N ILE A 184 18.79 -2.96 -10.67
CA ILE A 184 18.83 -3.47 -9.30
C ILE A 184 18.73 -2.29 -8.32
N THR A 185 17.71 -2.30 -7.46
CA THR A 185 17.45 -1.25 -6.46
C THR A 185 17.75 -1.71 -5.03
N ARG A 186 18.04 -2.99 -4.85
CA ARG A 186 18.28 -3.62 -3.54
C ARG A 186 19.64 -4.29 -3.53
N THR A 187 20.63 -3.54 -3.08
CA THR A 187 22.04 -3.96 -3.00
C THR A 187 22.49 -4.27 -1.57
N THR A 188 21.59 -4.16 -0.59
CA THR A 188 21.92 -4.31 0.83
C THR A 188 21.02 -5.34 1.48
N ASP A 189 21.65 -6.34 2.10
CA ASP A 189 20.98 -7.33 2.91
C ASP A 189 21.03 -6.96 4.39
N TRP A 190 19.88 -7.07 5.05
CA TRP A 190 19.74 -6.79 6.48
C TRP A 190 19.56 -8.10 7.23
N ARG A 191 20.47 -8.38 8.16
CA ARG A 191 20.37 -9.51 9.08
C ARG A 191 19.93 -9.02 10.46
N ILE A 192 18.93 -9.66 11.05
CA ILE A 192 18.59 -9.44 12.45
C ILE A 192 19.75 -9.95 13.30
N VAL A 193 20.39 -9.04 14.04
CA VAL A 193 21.48 -9.36 14.97
C VAL A 193 21.07 -8.99 16.40
N PRO A 194 21.51 -9.75 17.42
CA PRO A 194 21.34 -9.34 18.81
C PRO A 194 21.91 -7.93 19.02
N LYS A 195 21.20 -7.10 19.78
CA LYS A 195 21.70 -5.77 20.16
C LYS A 195 22.96 -5.96 21.00
N VAL A 196 24.09 -5.40 20.56
CA VAL A 196 25.34 -5.43 21.32
C VAL A 196 25.12 -4.67 22.64
N PRO A 197 25.41 -5.28 23.81
CA PRO A 197 25.33 -4.56 25.07
C PRO A 197 26.33 -3.40 25.04
N VAL A 198 25.87 -2.19 25.35
CA VAL A 198 26.75 -1.04 25.57
C VAL A 198 27.50 -1.32 26.86
N VAL A 199 28.72 -1.83 26.75
CA VAL A 199 29.64 -1.91 27.88
C VAL A 199 30.24 -0.52 28.05
N GLU A 200 29.65 0.31 28.92
CA GLU A 200 30.40 1.45 29.45
C GLU A 200 31.64 0.90 30.18
N PRO A 201 32.86 1.32 29.84
CA PRO A 201 34.02 0.93 30.62
C PRO A 201 33.88 1.58 32.01
N LEU A 202 33.47 0.78 32.98
CA LEU A 202 33.53 1.15 34.39
C LEU A 202 34.99 1.45 34.74
N THR A 203 35.38 2.72 34.72
CA THR A 203 36.62 3.15 35.35
C THR A 203 36.45 3.01 36.85
N LEU A 204 36.80 1.83 37.37
CA LEU A 204 36.94 1.56 38.78
C LEU A 204 38.10 2.41 39.31
N LYS A 205 37.81 3.62 39.81
CA LYS A 205 38.74 4.31 40.68
C LYS A 205 38.76 3.53 42.00
N SER A 206 39.76 2.69 42.21
CA SER A 206 40.00 2.08 43.52
C SER A 206 40.30 3.21 44.51
N GLY A 207 39.31 3.55 45.35
CA GLY A 207 39.55 4.35 46.54
C GLY A 207 40.38 3.51 47.51
N ILE A 208 41.53 4.04 47.92
CA ILE A 208 42.43 3.47 48.92
C ILE A 208 41.64 3.28 50.20
N ALA A 209 41.44 2.03 50.62
CA ALA A 209 40.89 1.71 51.94
C ALA A 209 41.89 2.17 53.02
N ALA A 210 41.44 2.98 53.97
CA ALA A 210 42.22 3.33 55.15
C ALA A 210 42.42 2.07 56.03
N PRO A 211 43.63 1.84 56.57
CA PRO A 211 43.85 0.77 57.53
C PRO A 211 43.17 1.10 58.87
N ARG A 212 42.86 0.06 59.64
CA ARG A 212 42.14 0.11 60.93
C ARG A 212 42.73 1.10 61.93
#